data_AF-A0A2N5K1K7-F1
#
_entry.id   AF-A0A2N5K1K7-F1
#
_cell.length_a   1.000
_cell.length_b   1.000
_cell.length_c   1.000
_cell.angle_alpha   90.00
_cell.angle_beta   90.00
_cell.angle_gamma   90.00
#
_symmetry.space_group_name_H-M   'P 1'
#
loop_
_entity.id
_entity.type
_entity.pdbx_description
1 polymer ?
#
loop_
_entity_poly.entity_id
_entity_poly.type
_entity_poly.pdbx_seq_one_letter_code
_entity_poly.pdbx_strand_id
1 'polypeptide(L)'
;MRREAGRARDAPLAGIRACRARRTRVTTDSRHTLPVAANLLRRDFAAPAANRKWAADITYIATSEGWLYLAVVLDLFSRRIVGWAMQPTLERALGLNALAMALQQRPRAALVHHSDRGSQYACSDYQACLAAAGIQCSEPPRRLL
;
A
#
# COMPACT_ATOMS: atom_id res chain seq x y z
N MET A 1 -18.87 17.69 45.87
CA MET A 1 -17.99 16.70 46.51
C MET A 1 -16.72 16.60 45.66
N ARG A 2 -15.59 17.05 46.21
CA ARG A 2 -14.26 17.09 45.56
C ARG A 2 -13.64 15.69 45.50
N ARG A 3 -12.85 15.40 44.47
CA ARG A 3 -11.51 14.81 44.58
C ARG A 3 -10.62 15.33 43.45
N GLU A 4 -9.59 16.08 43.82
CA GLU A 4 -8.43 16.43 43.00
C GLU A 4 -7.33 15.37 43.19
N ALA A 5 -6.56 15.08 42.14
CA ALA A 5 -5.12 14.79 42.09
C ALA A 5 -4.79 14.35 40.64
N GLY A 6 -3.75 14.77 39.95
CA GLY A 6 -2.63 15.62 40.31
C GLY A 6 -2.00 16.20 39.04
N ARG A 7 -1.34 17.34 39.22
CA ARG A 7 -0.68 18.13 38.19
C ARG A 7 0.70 17.54 37.90
N ALA A 8 0.89 16.90 36.74
CA ALA A 8 2.22 16.74 36.16
C ALA A 8 2.51 17.95 35.27
N ARG A 9 3.50 18.75 35.70
CA ARG A 9 4.09 19.84 34.93
C ARG A 9 5.25 19.25 34.14
N ASP A 10 5.02 18.91 32.88
CA ASP A 10 6.10 18.70 31.91
C ASP A 10 6.10 19.89 30.95
N ALA A 11 7.13 20.73 31.06
CA ALA A 11 7.35 21.84 30.14
C ALA A 11 7.74 21.29 28.76
N PRO A 12 7.08 21.70 27.65
CA PRO A 12 7.48 21.24 26.33
C PRO A 12 8.69 22.06 25.88
N LEU A 13 9.84 21.38 25.77
CA LEU A 13 10.91 21.86 24.91
C LEU A 13 10.37 21.96 23.48
N ALA A 14 10.50 23.15 22.88
CA ALA A 14 10.38 23.42 21.45
C ALA A 14 8.99 23.35 20.78
N GLY A 15 7.89 23.76 21.42
CA GLY A 15 6.65 24.14 20.69
C GLY A 15 5.99 23.04 19.83
N ILE A 16 6.46 21.79 19.93
CA ILE A 16 5.91 20.65 19.21
C ILE A 16 4.65 20.21 19.95
N ARG A 17 3.50 20.49 19.36
CA ARG A 17 2.22 19.92 19.79
C ARG A 17 2.05 18.57 19.10
N ALA A 18 1.67 17.54 19.85
CA ALA A 18 1.20 16.30 19.26
C ALA A 18 -0.05 16.59 18.42
N CYS A 19 0.07 16.50 17.09
CA CYS A 19 -1.08 16.48 16.20
C CYS A 19 -1.91 15.24 16.57
N ARG A 20 -3.14 15.44 17.04
CA ARG A 20 -4.06 14.35 17.38
C ARG A 20 -4.16 13.43 16.16
N ALA A 21 -3.77 12.15 16.33
CA ALA A 21 -3.80 11.19 15.24
C ALA A 21 -5.20 11.16 14.62
N ARG A 22 -5.30 11.40 13.31
CA ARG A 22 -6.55 11.23 12.56
C ARG A 22 -7.02 9.79 12.75
N ARG A 23 -8.34 9.61 12.85
CA ARG A 23 -8.97 8.28 12.99
C ARG A 23 -8.54 7.42 11.81
N THR A 24 -7.69 6.42 12.05
CA THR A 24 -7.20 5.50 11.01
C THR A 24 -8.17 4.33 10.87
N ARG A 25 -8.57 3.98 9.64
CA ARG A 25 -9.33 2.75 9.37
C ARG A 25 -8.34 1.62 9.10
N VAL A 26 -8.63 0.42 9.62
CA VAL A 26 -7.82 -0.78 9.38
C VAL A 26 -7.94 -1.17 7.91
N THR A 27 -6.82 -1.13 7.19
CA THR A 27 -6.71 -1.30 5.74
C THR A 27 -6.36 -2.71 5.29
N THR A 28 -5.85 -3.55 6.18
CA THR A 28 -5.18 -4.79 5.80
C THR A 28 -5.60 -5.93 6.71
N ASP A 29 -6.30 -6.93 6.18
CA ASP A 29 -6.40 -8.22 6.86
C ASP A 29 -5.22 -9.10 6.43
N SER A 30 -4.07 -8.88 7.05
CA SER A 30 -2.88 -9.71 6.84
C SER A 30 -3.04 -11.15 7.38
N ARG A 31 -4.22 -11.50 7.91
CA ARG A 31 -4.56 -12.84 8.44
C ARG A 31 -5.40 -13.66 7.45
N HIS A 32 -5.39 -13.31 6.16
CA HIS A 32 -6.01 -14.13 5.12
C HIS A 32 -5.22 -15.43 4.89
N THR A 33 -5.91 -16.49 4.45
CA THR A 33 -5.33 -17.81 4.15
C THR A 33 -4.76 -17.95 2.73
N LEU A 34 -4.73 -16.87 1.92
CA LEU A 34 -4.17 -16.90 0.56
C LEU A 34 -2.64 -17.09 0.57
N PRO A 35 -2.08 -17.80 -0.44
CA PRO A 35 -0.64 -18.02 -0.56
C PRO A 35 0.11 -16.70 -0.72
N VAL A 36 1.24 -16.60 -0.02
CA VAL A 36 2.04 -15.37 0.09
C VAL A 36 3.25 -15.47 -0.84
N ALA A 37 3.47 -14.46 -1.68
CA ALA A 37 4.63 -14.39 -2.55
C ALA A 37 5.92 -14.11 -1.72
N ALA A 38 7.09 -14.53 -2.22
CA ALA A 38 8.34 -14.34 -1.50
C ALA A 38 8.73 -12.85 -1.41
N ASN A 39 9.40 -12.42 -0.32
CA ASN A 39 9.87 -11.04 -0.19
C ASN A 39 11.17 -10.82 -0.93
N LEU A 40 11.05 -10.52 -2.20
CA LEU A 40 12.19 -10.25 -3.06
C LEU A 40 12.77 -8.85 -2.81
N LEU A 41 12.00 -7.94 -2.19
CA LEU A 41 12.43 -6.56 -2.08
C LEU A 41 13.36 -6.28 -0.91
N ARG A 42 13.37 -7.05 0.19
CA ARG A 42 14.32 -6.87 1.32
C ARG A 42 14.55 -5.39 1.75
N ARG A 43 13.58 -4.48 1.53
CA ARG A 43 13.69 -3.01 1.67
C ARG A 43 14.67 -2.29 0.72
N ASP A 44 15.15 -2.95 -0.33
CA ASP A 44 15.91 -2.35 -1.43
C ASP A 44 14.99 -1.70 -2.48
N PHE A 45 14.62 -0.45 -2.21
CA PHE A 45 13.83 0.36 -3.15
C PHE A 45 14.66 0.95 -4.30
N ALA A 46 15.96 0.63 -4.41
CA ALA A 46 16.78 1.13 -5.51
C ALA A 46 16.39 0.41 -6.81
N ALA A 47 15.93 1.17 -7.80
CA ALA A 47 15.66 0.67 -9.14
C ALA A 47 16.75 1.21 -10.08
N PRO A 48 17.44 0.35 -10.87
CA PRO A 48 18.54 0.79 -11.73
C PRO A 48 18.07 1.59 -12.96
N ALA A 49 16.79 1.44 -13.34
CA ALA A 49 16.17 2.16 -14.45
C ALA A 49 14.64 2.16 -14.30
N ALA A 50 13.97 3.01 -15.08
CA ALA A 50 12.52 3.05 -15.18
C ALA A 50 11.94 1.68 -15.55
N ASN A 51 10.76 1.35 -14.99
CA ASN A 51 10.05 0.09 -15.23
C ASN A 51 10.88 -1.17 -14.88
N ARG A 52 11.73 -1.09 -13.86
CA ARG A 52 12.44 -2.27 -13.31
C ARG A 52 11.91 -2.75 -11.98
N LYS A 53 11.42 -1.82 -11.17
CA LYS A 53 10.73 -2.12 -9.92
C LYS A 53 9.53 -1.20 -9.78
N TRP A 54 8.35 -1.78 -9.60
CA TRP A 54 7.14 -1.05 -9.23
C TRP A 54 6.79 -1.33 -7.78
N ALA A 55 6.20 -0.36 -7.12
CA ALA A 55 5.59 -0.52 -5.81
C ALA A 55 4.10 -0.17 -5.89
N ALA A 56 3.26 -1.00 -5.31
CA ALA A 56 1.84 -0.76 -5.16
C ALA A 56 1.46 -0.63 -3.68
N ASP A 57 0.55 0.29 -3.43
CA ASP A 57 0.00 0.56 -2.10
C ASP A 57 -1.46 1.02 -2.22
N ILE A 58 -2.25 0.74 -1.18
CA ILE A 58 -3.62 1.24 -1.05
C ILE A 58 -3.70 2.19 0.13
N THR A 59 -4.12 3.42 -0.15
CA THR A 59 -4.40 4.43 0.87
C THR A 59 -5.87 4.83 0.84
N TYR A 60 -6.29 5.65 1.80
CA TYR A 60 -7.65 6.15 1.90
C TYR A 60 -7.67 7.66 2.13
N ILE A 61 -8.62 8.31 1.47
CA ILE A 61 -8.82 9.75 1.48
C ILE A 61 -10.14 10.02 2.19
N ALA A 62 -10.11 10.87 3.22
CA ALA A 62 -11.33 11.36 3.87
C ALA A 62 -11.99 12.41 2.97
N THR A 63 -13.27 12.23 2.67
CA THR A 63 -14.10 13.20 1.94
C THR A 63 -15.28 13.65 2.81
N SER A 64 -16.06 14.63 2.34
CA SER A 64 -17.31 15.05 2.98
C SER A 64 -18.41 13.97 2.92
N GLU A 65 -18.29 13.01 2.00
CA GLU A 65 -19.29 11.98 1.72
C GLU A 65 -18.88 10.61 2.28
N GLY A 66 -17.69 10.50 2.88
CA GLY A 66 -17.19 9.25 3.45
C GLY A 66 -15.71 9.05 3.17
N TRP A 67 -15.33 7.79 2.93
CA TRP A 67 -13.95 7.40 2.65
C TRP A 67 -13.84 6.96 1.20
N LEU A 68 -12.78 7.40 0.53
CA LEU A 68 -12.40 6.97 -0.80
C LEU A 68 -11.10 6.17 -0.71
N TYR A 69 -11.10 4.94 -1.21
CA TYR A 69 -9.89 4.14 -1.29
C TYR A 69 -9.18 4.44 -2.62
N LEU A 70 -7.86 4.58 -2.55
CA LEU A 70 -6.99 4.86 -3.69
C LEU A 70 -5.90 3.80 -3.74
N ALA A 71 -5.89 3.00 -4.80
CA ALA A 71 -4.75 2.15 -5.13
C ALA A 71 -3.82 2.89 -6.09
N VAL A 72 -2.51 2.79 -5.86
CA VAL A 72 -1.48 3.45 -6.67
C VAL A 72 -0.41 2.42 -7.04
N VAL A 73 0.10 2.51 -8.28
CA VAL A 73 1.28 1.82 -8.76
C VAL A 73 2.34 2.85 -9.13
N LEU A 74 3.47 2.81 -8.42
CA LEU A 74 4.59 3.74 -8.52
C LEU A 74 5.78 3.07 -9.19
N ASP A 75 6.39 3.72 -10.18
CA ASP A 75 7.72 3.35 -10.66
C ASP A 75 8.80 3.86 -9.70
N LEU A 76 9.57 2.95 -9.09
CA LEU A 76 10.54 3.29 -8.05
C LEU A 76 11.72 4.12 -8.57
N PHE A 77 12.07 4.02 -9.86
CA PHE A 77 13.14 4.83 -10.44
C PHE A 77 12.68 6.26 -10.70
N SER A 78 11.60 6.41 -11.47
CA SER A 78 11.14 7.72 -11.92
C SER A 78 10.26 8.45 -10.90
N ARG A 79 9.80 7.76 -9.86
CA ARG A 79 8.80 8.23 -8.88
C ARG A 79 7.47 8.66 -9.51
N ARG A 80 7.20 8.22 -10.74
CA ARG A 80 5.93 8.50 -11.43
C ARG A 80 4.90 7.46 -11.03
N ILE A 81 3.67 7.92 -10.82
CA ILE A 81 2.51 7.05 -10.75
C ILE A 81 2.24 6.57 -12.17
N VAL A 82 2.33 5.26 -12.39
CA VAL A 82 2.10 4.61 -13.69
C VAL A 82 0.71 3.99 -13.78
N GLY A 83 0.03 3.77 -12.66
CA GLY A 83 -1.36 3.33 -12.61
C GLY A 83 -2.01 3.70 -11.30
N TRP A 84 -3.32 3.93 -11.31
CA TRP A 84 -4.09 4.21 -10.11
C TRP A 84 -5.56 3.88 -10.33
N ALA A 85 -6.30 3.69 -9.24
CA ALA A 85 -7.75 3.53 -9.27
C ALA A 85 -8.34 4.00 -7.93
N MET A 86 -9.61 4.43 -7.96
CA MET A 86 -10.34 4.85 -6.75
C MET A 86 -11.69 4.17 -6.66
N GLN A 87 -12.07 3.74 -5.45
CA GLN A 87 -13.37 3.13 -5.17
C GLN A 87 -13.88 3.50 -3.76
N PRO A 88 -15.20 3.56 -3.53
CA PRO A 88 -15.77 3.81 -2.20
C PRO A 88 -15.58 2.62 -1.24
N THR A 89 -15.28 1.43 -1.77
CA THR A 89 -15.09 0.18 -1.04
C THR A 89 -13.71 -0.41 -1.30
N LEU A 90 -13.18 -1.16 -0.33
CA LEU A 90 -11.89 -1.84 -0.44
C LEU A 90 -12.07 -3.22 -1.09
N GLU A 91 -12.36 -3.22 -2.39
CA GLU A 91 -12.58 -4.42 -3.19
C GLU A 91 -11.32 -4.85 -3.94
N ARG A 92 -11.27 -6.12 -4.36
CA ARG A 92 -10.17 -6.65 -5.19
C ARG A 92 -10.01 -5.90 -6.52
N ALA A 93 -11.13 -5.45 -7.08
CA ALA A 93 -11.18 -4.67 -8.31
C ALA A 93 -10.33 -3.39 -8.25
N LEU A 94 -10.20 -2.78 -7.06
CA LEU A 94 -9.40 -1.56 -6.88
C LEU A 94 -7.95 -1.77 -7.30
N GLY A 95 -7.32 -2.84 -6.78
CA GLY A 95 -5.93 -3.19 -7.12
C GLY A 95 -5.79 -3.58 -8.60
N LEU A 96 -6.70 -4.42 -9.10
CA LEU A 96 -6.70 -4.87 -10.50
C LEU A 96 -6.81 -3.71 -11.49
N ASN A 97 -7.68 -2.74 -11.22
CA ASN A 97 -7.86 -1.57 -12.08
C ASN A 97 -6.59 -0.70 -12.12
N ALA A 98 -5.95 -0.49 -10.98
CA ALA A 98 -4.69 0.25 -10.91
C ALA A 98 -3.56 -0.47 -11.69
N LEU A 99 -3.48 -1.80 -11.57
CA LEU A 99 -2.51 -2.61 -12.33
C LEU A 99 -2.80 -2.59 -13.83
N ALA A 100 -4.06 -2.74 -14.23
CA ALA A 100 -4.47 -2.69 -15.63
C ALA A 100 -4.07 -1.35 -16.29
N MET A 101 -4.30 -0.23 -15.59
CA MET A 101 -3.84 1.09 -16.04
C MET A 101 -2.31 1.13 -16.19
N ALA A 102 -1.56 0.59 -15.22
CA ALA A 102 -0.10 0.55 -15.29
C ALA A 102 0.41 -0.25 -16.50
N LEU A 103 -0.19 -1.41 -16.77
CA LEU A 103 0.15 -2.25 -17.92
C LEU A 103 -0.19 -1.56 -19.24
N GLN A 104 -1.31 -0.85 -19.33
CA GLN A 104 -1.65 -0.08 -20.53
C GLN A 104 -0.62 1.03 -20.81
N GLN A 105 -0.18 1.73 -19.77
CA GLN A 105 0.84 2.78 -19.91
C GLN A 105 2.25 2.23 -20.19
N ARG A 106 2.52 1.00 -19.75
CA ARG A 106 3.83 0.33 -19.79
C ARG A 106 3.69 -1.15 -20.18
N PRO A 107 3.36 -1.45 -21.45
CA PRO A 107 2.91 -2.78 -21.89
C PRO A 107 4.01 -3.87 -21.95
N ARG A 108 5.28 -3.50 -21.77
CA ARG A 108 6.41 -4.44 -21.76
C ARG A 108 7.36 -4.11 -20.64
N ALA A 109 7.26 -4.87 -19.54
CA ALA A 109 8.26 -4.76 -18.49
C ALA A 109 8.50 -6.11 -17.81
N ALA A 110 9.63 -6.72 -18.12
CA ALA A 110 10.26 -7.66 -17.20
C ALA A 110 10.72 -6.84 -15.98
N LEU A 111 9.88 -6.82 -14.94
CA LEU A 111 10.08 -6.05 -13.72
C LEU A 111 9.64 -6.82 -12.48
N VAL A 112 10.06 -6.32 -11.32
CA VAL A 112 9.59 -6.77 -10.01
C VAL A 112 8.48 -5.86 -9.54
N HIS A 113 7.32 -6.44 -9.21
CA HIS A 113 6.21 -5.73 -8.61
C HIS A 113 6.15 -6.00 -7.10
N HIS A 114 6.27 -4.95 -6.31
CA HIS A 114 6.02 -4.99 -4.87
C HIS A 114 4.58 -4.63 -4.59
N SER A 115 3.94 -5.39 -3.72
CA SER A 115 2.74 -4.96 -3.03
C SER A 115 2.85 -5.31 -1.56
N ASP A 116 2.13 -4.59 -0.72
CA ASP A 116 1.90 -5.00 0.66
C ASP A 116 0.90 -6.18 0.73
N ARG A 117 0.75 -6.78 1.91
CA ARG A 117 0.01 -8.03 2.13
C ARG A 117 -1.50 -7.84 2.28
N GLY A 118 -2.07 -6.93 1.51
CA GLY A 118 -3.51 -6.84 1.38
C GLY A 118 -4.05 -8.10 0.71
N SER A 119 -5.19 -8.62 1.19
CA SER A 119 -5.93 -9.69 0.49
C SER A 119 -6.33 -9.29 -0.94
N GLN A 120 -6.28 -7.99 -1.25
CA GLN A 120 -6.47 -7.40 -2.56
C GLN A 120 -5.34 -7.75 -3.53
N TYR A 121 -4.10 -7.84 -3.04
CA TYR A 121 -2.91 -8.15 -3.84
C TYR A 121 -2.57 -9.65 -3.86
N ALA A 122 -2.89 -10.37 -2.78
CA ALA A 122 -2.71 -11.82 -2.70
C ALA A 122 -3.81 -12.62 -3.42
N CYS A 123 -4.82 -11.95 -4.02
CA CYS A 123 -5.89 -12.66 -4.70
C CYS A 123 -5.43 -13.30 -6.02
N SER A 124 -6.04 -14.44 -6.38
CA SER A 124 -5.68 -15.24 -7.56
C SER A 124 -5.66 -14.42 -8.84
N ASP A 125 -6.64 -13.53 -8.99
CA ASP A 125 -6.83 -12.74 -10.20
C ASP A 125 -5.69 -11.73 -10.38
N TYR A 126 -5.24 -11.12 -9.28
CA TYR A 126 -4.12 -10.18 -9.30
C TYR A 126 -2.81 -10.87 -9.68
N GLN A 127 -2.53 -12.03 -9.07
CA GLN A 127 -1.34 -12.82 -9.36
C GLN A 127 -1.38 -13.38 -10.79
N ALA A 128 -2.55 -13.78 -11.30
CA ALA A 128 -2.73 -14.21 -12.68
C ALA A 128 -2.46 -13.07 -13.67
N CYS A 129 -2.93 -11.84 -13.39
CA CYS A 129 -2.60 -10.67 -14.21
C CYS A 129 -1.10 -10.38 -14.25
N LEU A 130 -0.39 -10.47 -13.11
CA LEU A 130 1.06 -10.28 -13.07
C LEU A 130 1.80 -11.36 -13.87
N ALA A 131 1.41 -12.63 -13.71
CA ALA A 131 2.00 -13.75 -14.43
C ALA A 131 1.81 -13.61 -15.95
N ALA A 132 0.59 -13.25 -16.40
CA ALA A 132 0.29 -13.02 -17.81
C ALA A 132 1.10 -11.85 -18.41
N ALA A 133 1.45 -10.85 -17.59
CA ALA A 133 2.30 -9.73 -17.99
C ALA A 133 3.80 -10.02 -17.92
N GLY A 134 4.22 -11.22 -17.47
CA GLY A 134 5.63 -11.56 -17.26
C GLY A 134 6.28 -10.79 -16.10
N ILE A 135 5.48 -10.36 -15.12
CA ILE A 135 5.91 -9.57 -13.97
C ILE A 135 6.11 -10.49 -12.76
N GLN A 136 7.25 -10.36 -12.09
CA GLN A 136 7.55 -11.13 -10.89
C GLN A 136 7.02 -10.42 -9.65
N CYS A 137 6.14 -11.07 -8.88
CA CYS A 137 5.60 -10.52 -7.64
C CYS A 137 6.56 -10.72 -6.46
N SER A 138 6.62 -9.73 -5.57
CA SER A 138 7.39 -9.73 -4.32
C SER A 138 6.56 -9.25 -3.13
N GLU A 139 6.34 -10.07 -2.11
CA GLU A 139 5.58 -9.71 -0.88
C GLU A 139 6.41 -9.99 0.40
N PRO A 140 6.35 -9.18 1.48
CA PRO A 140 7.13 -9.40 2.71
C PRO A 140 7.00 -10.82 3.34
N PRO A 141 7.94 -11.33 4.19
CA PRO A 141 7.82 -12.64 4.86
C PRO A 141 6.94 -12.57 6.12
N ARG A 142 6.37 -13.70 6.57
CA ARG A 142 5.36 -13.75 7.65
C ARG A 142 6.03 -13.24 8.93
N ARG A 143 5.53 -12.14 9.53
CA ARG A 143 5.92 -11.82 10.90
C ARG A 143 5.18 -12.83 11.76
N LEU A 144 5.87 -13.89 12.15
CA LEU A 144 5.52 -14.65 13.34
C LEU A 144 5.75 -13.69 14.50
N LEU A 145 4.66 -13.19 15.08
CA LEU A 145 4.68 -12.72 16.46
C LEU A 145 4.40 -13.92 17.36
#